data_AF-A0A1W9H8Q5-F1
#
_entry.id   AF-A0A1W9H8Q5-F1
#
_cell.length_a   1.000
_cell.length_b   1.000
_cell.length_c   1.000
_cell.angle_alpha   90.00
_cell.angle_beta   90.00
_cell.angle_gamma   90.00
#
_symmetry.space_group_name_H-M   'P 1'
#
loop_
_entity.id
_entity.type
_entity.pdbx_description
1 polymer ?
#
loop_
_entity_poly.entity_id
_entity_poly.type
_entity_poly.pdbx_seq_one_letter_code
_entity_poly.pdbx_strand_id
1 'polypeptide(L)'
;MGGATAIFVFISGYFYERVYRRRMNTRTLLRQRLLLLLPPYLFISLVLIACDLEPGVRGTVPLAGDPVQGLAVLLLTGTTGPAMWYVPFILALLLFTPAFARFAVAPARWQLAVLAVLLAISIVVPRHPNMLVANLLHFALYYAYGIFWAVHRKRLEAEVRRPIVLLLLALLLAAAAALQYAIGMAGDPGALRLLLSARDIVVVRKLILIALLMGLLLRFCRQPIAPLCALAELSFGLFFVHQPVMLGLVRAARVFGYRGEPWSSTLLLWVLTVALSIAVLLLGRGLLGRRARLLLGA
;
A
#
# COMPACT_ATOMS: atom_id res chain seq x y z
N MET A 1 0.78 12.53 -2.19
CA MET A 1 -0.34 11.71 -1.66
C MET A 1 -0.05 10.24 -1.94
N GLY A 2 -0.07 9.38 -0.93
CA GLY A 2 0.28 7.95 -1.06
C GLY A 2 -0.12 7.16 0.19
N GLY A 3 -1.33 7.44 0.69
CA GLY A 3 -1.70 7.15 2.07
C GLY A 3 -2.31 5.78 2.34
N ALA A 4 -2.70 5.00 1.33
CA ALA A 4 -3.33 3.70 1.51
C ALA A 4 -2.32 2.56 1.74
N THR A 5 -1.08 2.71 1.27
CA THR A 5 -0.05 1.67 1.32
C THR A 5 0.23 1.17 2.74
N ALA A 6 0.26 2.06 3.74
CA ALA A 6 0.45 1.68 5.13
C ALA A 6 -0.58 0.64 5.61
N ILE A 7 -1.84 0.78 5.19
CA ILE A 7 -2.92 -0.15 5.52
C ILE A 7 -2.68 -1.50 4.82
N PHE A 8 -2.30 -1.50 3.54
CA PHE A 8 -1.97 -2.74 2.81
C PHE A 8 -0.80 -3.49 3.44
N VAL A 9 0.24 -2.78 3.86
CA VAL A 9 1.41 -3.38 4.52
C VAL A 9 1.04 -3.93 5.90
N PHE A 10 0.23 -3.21 6.66
CA PHE A 10 -0.34 -3.69 7.93
C PHE A 10 -1.16 -4.98 7.74
N ILE A 11 -2.09 -4.99 6.77
CA ILE A 11 -2.91 -6.16 6.46
C ILE A 11 -2.02 -7.35 6.06
N SER A 12 -0.96 -7.10 5.28
CA SER A 12 0.00 -8.14 4.89
C SER A 12 0.71 -8.76 6.10
N GLY A 13 1.13 -7.96 7.08
CA GLY A 13 1.72 -8.43 8.34
C GLY A 13 0.72 -9.18 9.22
N TYR A 14 -0.52 -8.68 9.34
CA TYR A 14 -1.59 -9.32 10.09
C TYR A 14 -1.91 -10.72 9.54
N PHE A 15 -2.06 -10.84 8.21
CA PHE A 15 -2.32 -12.14 7.57
C PHE A 15 -1.11 -13.06 7.60
N TYR A 16 0.11 -12.52 7.51
CA TYR A 16 1.33 -13.32 7.68
C TYR A 16 1.27 -14.12 8.99
N GLU A 17 1.01 -13.46 10.11
CA GLU A 17 0.93 -14.12 11.42
C GLU A 17 -0.27 -15.08 11.51
N ARG A 18 -1.45 -14.65 11.03
CA ARG A 18 -2.71 -15.39 11.22
C ARG A 18 -2.82 -16.63 10.34
N VAL A 19 -2.29 -16.58 9.12
CA VAL A 19 -2.55 -17.58 8.08
C VAL A 19 -1.27 -18.30 7.69
N TYR A 20 -0.19 -17.57 7.42
CA TYR A 20 0.96 -18.13 6.72
C TYR A 20 2.02 -18.71 7.66
N ARG A 21 2.40 -18.00 8.74
CA ARG A 21 3.50 -18.40 9.62
C ARG A 21 3.35 -19.81 10.20
N ARG A 22 2.12 -20.19 10.58
CA ARG A 22 1.84 -21.50 11.20
C ARG A 22 1.68 -22.64 10.19
N ARG A 23 1.42 -22.32 8.92
CA ARG A 23 1.03 -23.31 7.89
C ARG A 23 2.11 -23.56 6.86
N MET A 24 3.10 -22.68 6.75
CA MET A 24 4.07 -22.69 5.65
C MET A 24 5.47 -22.34 6.16
N ASN A 25 6.47 -23.06 5.63
CA ASN A 25 7.86 -22.64 5.77
C ASN A 25 8.14 -21.41 4.88
N THR A 26 9.22 -20.68 5.17
CA THR A 26 9.56 -19.43 4.47
C THR A 26 9.76 -19.62 2.97
N ARG A 27 10.36 -20.74 2.55
CA ARG A 27 10.63 -21.02 1.13
C ARG A 27 9.33 -21.20 0.34
N THR A 28 8.39 -21.98 0.87
CA THR A 28 7.08 -22.20 0.26
C THR A 28 6.27 -20.91 0.20
N LEU A 29 6.30 -20.09 1.26
CA LEU A 29 5.65 -18.78 1.27
C LEU A 29 6.21 -17.88 0.16
N LEU A 30 7.53 -17.72 0.08
CA LEU A 30 8.18 -16.89 -0.94
C LEU A 30 7.84 -17.36 -2.35
N ARG A 31 7.94 -18.67 -2.62
CA ARG A 31 7.61 -19.24 -3.93
C ARG A 31 6.16 -18.95 -4.33
N GLN A 32 5.20 -19.16 -3.42
CA GLN A 32 3.79 -18.90 -3.71
C GLN A 32 3.52 -17.41 -3.96
N ARG A 33 4.20 -16.52 -3.23
CA ARG A 33 4.07 -15.07 -3.44
C ARG A 33 4.69 -14.59 -4.73
N LEU A 34 5.85 -15.13 -5.10
CA LEU A 34 6.47 -14.84 -6.40
C LEU A 34 5.56 -15.25 -7.55
N LEU A 35 5.03 -16.48 -7.52
CA LEU A 35 4.13 -16.98 -8.57
C LEU A 35 2.80 -16.22 -8.64
N LEU A 36 2.35 -15.64 -7.53
CA LEU A 36 1.12 -14.85 -7.47
C LEU A 36 1.33 -13.41 -7.93
N LEU A 37 2.44 -12.77 -7.53
CA LEU A 37 2.67 -11.34 -7.73
C LEU A 37 3.42 -11.02 -9.03
N LEU A 38 4.41 -11.84 -9.38
CA LEU A 38 5.34 -11.52 -10.45
C LEU A 38 4.71 -11.60 -11.86
N PRO A 39 3.89 -12.62 -12.20
CA PRO A 39 3.28 -12.68 -13.52
C PRO A 39 2.36 -11.47 -13.87
N PRO A 40 1.37 -11.08 -13.03
CA PRO A 40 0.53 -9.93 -13.36
C PRO A 40 1.31 -8.61 -13.31
N TYR A 41 2.31 -8.51 -12.44
CA TYR A 41 3.23 -7.38 -12.39
C TYR A 41 3.98 -7.19 -13.71
N LEU A 42 4.65 -8.23 -14.19
CA LEU A 42 5.42 -8.15 -15.44
C LEU A 42 4.51 -7.85 -16.62
N PHE A 43 3.35 -8.51 -16.69
CA PHE A 43 2.39 -8.28 -17.77
C PHE A 43 1.93 -6.82 -17.81
N ILE A 44 1.47 -6.26 -16.69
CA ILE A 44 0.98 -4.88 -16.64
C ILE A 44 2.11 -3.87 -16.83
N SER A 45 3.31 -4.11 -16.27
CA SER A 45 4.47 -3.26 -16.52
C SER A 45 4.80 -3.19 -18.02
N LEU A 46 4.78 -4.33 -18.72
CA LEU A 46 5.01 -4.38 -20.16
C LEU A 46 3.91 -3.64 -20.94
N VAL A 47 2.64 -3.76 -20.56
CA VAL A 47 1.54 -3.00 -21.17
C VAL A 47 1.73 -1.49 -20.99
N LEU A 48 2.10 -1.04 -19.79
CA LEU A 48 2.34 0.38 -19.50
C LEU A 48 3.49 0.94 -20.34
N ILE A 49 4.57 0.16 -20.51
CA ILE A 49 5.72 0.52 -21.35
C ILE A 49 5.32 0.56 -22.83
N ALA A 50 4.67 -0.51 -23.33
CA ALA A 50 4.33 -0.66 -24.74
C ALA A 50 3.32 0.39 -25.22
N CYS A 51 2.35 0.76 -24.39
CA CYS A 51 1.33 1.75 -24.73
C CYS A 51 1.74 3.20 -24.42
N ASP A 52 2.96 3.41 -23.91
CA ASP A 52 3.46 4.73 -23.51
C ASP A 52 2.48 5.48 -22.59
N LEU A 53 1.90 4.76 -21.62
CA LEU A 53 0.87 5.29 -20.73
C LEU A 53 1.46 6.09 -19.55
N GLU A 54 2.77 5.98 -19.31
CA GLU A 54 3.49 6.77 -18.31
C GLU A 54 4.58 7.65 -18.95
N PRO A 55 4.32 8.94 -19.16
CA PRO A 55 5.32 9.86 -19.70
C PRO A 55 6.53 10.08 -18.77
N GLY A 56 6.43 9.74 -17.47
CA GLY A 56 7.52 9.91 -16.48
C GLY A 56 8.62 8.83 -16.51
N VAL A 57 8.35 7.69 -17.17
CA VAL A 57 9.30 6.57 -17.32
C VAL A 57 10.49 6.95 -18.20
N ARG A 58 10.28 7.80 -19.21
CA ARG A 58 11.35 8.26 -20.12
C ARG A 58 12.20 9.41 -19.56
N GLY A 59 11.72 10.11 -18.53
CA GLY A 59 12.39 11.30 -17.98
C GLY A 59 13.23 11.07 -16.72
N THR A 60 13.13 9.92 -16.06
CA THR A 60 13.80 9.64 -14.76
C THR A 60 14.88 8.58 -14.82
N VAL A 61 14.89 7.74 -15.86
CA VAL A 61 16.03 6.90 -16.21
C VAL A 61 16.49 7.39 -17.57
N PRO A 62 17.73 7.88 -17.72
CA PRO A 62 18.26 8.16 -19.04
C PRO A 62 18.21 6.84 -19.81
N LEU A 63 17.35 6.75 -20.81
CA LEU A 63 17.48 5.76 -21.89
C LEU A 63 18.74 6.04 -22.74
N ALA A 64 19.60 6.97 -22.31
CA ALA A 64 20.92 7.28 -22.88
C ALA A 64 21.96 6.16 -22.69
N GLY A 65 21.53 4.96 -22.26
CA GLY A 65 22.35 3.74 -22.15
C GLY A 65 21.66 2.55 -22.83
N ASP A 66 22.12 1.33 -22.55
CA ASP A 66 21.56 0.09 -23.10
C ASP A 66 20.04 -0.02 -22.79
N PRO A 67 19.15 -0.14 -23.80
CA PRO A 67 17.71 -0.31 -23.62
C PRO A 67 17.35 -1.48 -22.70
N VAL A 68 18.17 -2.54 -22.68
CA VAL A 68 17.97 -3.69 -21.80
C VAL A 68 18.23 -3.31 -20.34
N GLN A 69 19.28 -2.52 -20.08
CA GLN A 69 19.59 -2.02 -18.75
C GLN A 69 18.49 -1.07 -18.26
N GLY A 70 17.99 -0.19 -19.12
CA GLY A 70 16.86 0.70 -18.81
C GLY A 70 15.60 -0.10 -18.43
N LEU A 71 15.24 -1.11 -19.23
CA LEU A 71 14.11 -2.00 -18.94
C LEU A 71 14.29 -2.75 -17.62
N ALA A 72 15.49 -3.29 -17.36
CA ALA A 72 15.80 -4.00 -16.13
C ALA A 72 15.63 -3.08 -14.91
N VAL A 73 16.14 -1.85 -14.97
CA VAL A 73 15.95 -0.86 -13.88
C VAL A 73 14.47 -0.62 -13.63
N LEU A 74 13.69 -0.32 -14.66
CA LEU A 74 12.25 -0.07 -14.54
C LEU A 74 11.48 -1.21 -13.88
N LEU A 75 11.78 -2.45 -14.27
CA LEU A 75 11.14 -3.65 -13.73
C LEU A 75 11.65 -4.02 -12.32
N LEU A 76 12.88 -3.68 -11.97
CA LEU A 76 13.42 -3.96 -10.63
C LEU A 76 12.98 -2.91 -9.60
N THR A 77 12.89 -1.64 -9.99
CA THR A 77 12.44 -0.56 -9.11
C THR A 77 10.92 -0.40 -9.11
N GLY A 78 10.22 -0.99 -10.09
CA GLY A 78 8.78 -0.85 -10.27
C GLY A 78 8.37 0.57 -10.61
N THR A 79 9.26 1.31 -11.28
CA THR A 79 9.04 2.70 -11.68
C THR A 79 8.27 2.83 -12.99
N THR A 80 7.79 1.72 -13.54
CA THR A 80 6.82 1.71 -14.65
C THR A 80 5.47 2.31 -14.27
N GLY A 81 5.22 2.57 -12.98
CA GLY A 81 3.97 3.11 -12.49
C GLY A 81 3.92 3.39 -10.99
N PRO A 82 3.11 4.38 -10.52
CA PRO A 82 2.93 4.69 -9.10
C PRO A 82 2.33 3.58 -8.24
N ALA A 83 1.73 2.54 -8.82
CA ALA A 83 1.31 1.32 -8.11
C ALA A 83 2.39 0.22 -8.17
N MET A 84 3.20 0.20 -9.23
CA MET A 84 4.08 -0.92 -9.57
C MET A 84 5.26 -1.07 -8.60
N TRP A 85 5.76 0.03 -8.02
CA TRP A 85 6.83 0.02 -7.02
C TRP A 85 6.52 -0.87 -5.80
N TYR A 86 5.24 -1.11 -5.49
CA TYR A 86 4.84 -1.91 -4.34
C TYR A 86 5.23 -3.39 -4.50
N VAL A 87 5.27 -3.93 -5.73
CA VAL A 87 5.58 -5.35 -5.95
C VAL A 87 7.05 -5.67 -5.62
N PRO A 88 8.06 -4.95 -6.15
CA PRO A 88 9.44 -5.14 -5.71
C PRO A 88 9.60 -4.91 -4.20
N PHE A 89 8.94 -3.89 -3.65
CA PHE A 89 8.95 -3.59 -2.24
C PHE A 89 8.43 -4.75 -1.37
N ILE A 90 7.24 -5.29 -1.66
CA ILE A 90 6.64 -6.34 -0.82
C ILE A 90 7.41 -7.65 -0.96
N LEU A 91 7.95 -7.96 -2.15
CA LEU A 91 8.81 -9.13 -2.34
C LEU A 91 10.10 -9.02 -1.51
N ALA A 92 10.74 -7.86 -1.52
CA ALA A 92 11.93 -7.62 -0.71
C ALA A 92 11.60 -7.66 0.80
N LEU A 93 10.46 -7.11 1.22
CA LEU A 93 10.01 -7.17 2.62
C LEU A 93 9.81 -8.62 3.08
N LEU A 94 9.27 -9.49 2.22
CA LEU A 94 9.08 -10.91 2.52
C LEU A 94 10.40 -11.67 2.68
N LEU A 95 11.54 -11.18 2.18
CA LEU A 95 12.84 -11.79 2.46
C LEU A 95 13.20 -11.70 3.95
N PHE A 96 12.70 -10.67 4.64
CA PHE A 96 12.88 -10.48 6.09
C PHE A 96 11.90 -11.29 6.94
N THR A 97 11.08 -12.14 6.32
CA THR A 97 10.13 -13.03 7.03
C THR A 97 10.75 -13.78 8.21
N PRO A 98 11.98 -14.35 8.15
CA PRO A 98 12.58 -15.02 9.31
C PRO A 98 12.81 -14.10 10.51
N ALA A 99 13.17 -12.83 10.28
CA ALA A 99 13.32 -11.85 11.36
C ALA A 99 11.95 -11.51 11.97
N PHE A 100 10.94 -11.32 11.12
CA PHE A 100 9.56 -11.10 11.56
C PHE A 100 8.96 -12.30 12.32
N ALA A 101 9.35 -13.53 11.97
CA ALA A 101 8.95 -14.73 12.70
C ALA A 101 9.51 -14.74 14.13
N ARG A 102 10.77 -14.31 14.32
CA ARG A 102 11.37 -14.13 15.66
C ARG A 102 10.68 -13.02 16.44
N PHE A 103 10.40 -11.90 15.77
CA PHE A 103 9.62 -10.81 16.37
C PHE A 103 8.24 -11.29 16.86
N ALA A 104 7.53 -12.12 16.09
CA ALA A 104 6.20 -12.61 16.45
C ALA A 104 6.15 -13.44 17.75
N VAL A 105 7.24 -14.13 18.10
CA VAL A 105 7.33 -14.94 19.33
C VAL A 105 8.06 -14.25 20.47
N ALA A 106 8.64 -13.07 20.23
CA ALA A 106 9.33 -12.30 21.26
C ALA A 106 8.35 -11.80 22.35
N PRO A 107 8.82 -11.61 23.60
CA PRO A 107 8.02 -10.98 24.65
C PRO A 107 7.51 -9.60 24.24
N ALA A 108 6.33 -9.21 24.73
CA ALA A 108 5.68 -7.95 24.35
C ALA A 108 6.59 -6.72 24.53
N ARG A 109 7.43 -6.68 25.59
CA ARG A 109 8.42 -5.61 25.80
C ARG A 109 9.40 -5.45 24.63
N TRP A 110 9.88 -6.56 24.08
CA TRP A 110 10.80 -6.57 22.95
C TRP A 110 10.08 -6.20 21.66
N GLN A 111 8.83 -6.64 21.49
CA GLN A 111 8.03 -6.24 20.34
C GLN A 111 7.77 -4.73 20.33
N LEU A 112 7.42 -4.15 21.48
CA LEU A 112 7.24 -2.71 21.64
C LEU A 112 8.54 -1.94 21.40
N ALA A 113 9.67 -2.43 21.89
CA ALA A 113 10.98 -1.83 21.63
C ALA A 113 11.31 -1.81 20.12
N VAL A 114 11.11 -2.93 19.43
CA VAL A 114 11.31 -3.02 17.97
C VAL A 114 10.36 -2.08 17.23
N LEU A 115 9.08 -2.00 17.63
CA LEU A 115 8.13 -1.06 17.03
C LEU A 115 8.54 0.40 17.25
N ALA A 116 9.07 0.74 18.43
CA ALA A 116 9.57 2.08 18.72
C ALA A 116 10.78 2.44 17.85
N VAL A 117 11.73 1.51 17.68
CA VAL A 117 12.88 1.69 16.79
C VAL A 117 12.42 1.84 15.33
N LEU A 118 11.53 0.96 14.86
CA LEU A 118 10.97 1.06 13.51
C LEU A 118 10.18 2.35 13.30
N LEU A 119 9.49 2.85 14.32
CA LEU A 119 8.79 4.12 14.26
C LEU A 119 9.76 5.29 14.07
N ALA A 120 10.85 5.33 14.84
CA ALA A 120 11.90 6.33 14.68
C ALA A 120 12.52 6.26 13.28
N ILE A 121 12.84 5.05 12.79
CA ILE A 121 13.35 4.84 11.43
C ILE A 121 12.34 5.32 10.38
N SER A 122 11.05 5.00 10.50
CA SER A 122 10.02 5.41 9.54
C SER A 122 9.82 6.93 9.49
N ILE A 123 10.03 7.62 10.62
CA ILE A 123 9.99 9.08 10.70
C ILE A 123 11.21 9.68 10.00
N VAL A 124 12.41 9.19 10.31
CA VAL A 124 13.68 9.74 9.76
C VAL A 124 13.87 9.38 8.29
N VAL A 125 13.41 8.21 7.86
CA VAL A 125 13.53 7.71 6.49
C VAL A 125 12.17 7.82 5.81
N PRO A 126 11.89 8.92 5.09
CA PRO A 126 10.62 9.10 4.40
C PRO A 126 10.51 8.13 3.21
N ARG A 127 9.27 7.81 2.83
CA ARG A 127 8.97 7.12 1.58
C ARG A 127 9.62 7.86 0.41
N HIS A 128 10.27 7.11 -0.48
CA HIS A 128 10.88 7.64 -1.69
C HIS A 128 10.32 6.92 -2.93
N PRO A 129 9.96 7.61 -4.03
CA PRO A 129 9.31 6.99 -5.18
C PRO A 129 10.14 5.85 -5.80
N ASN A 130 11.47 6.00 -5.83
CA ASN A 130 12.35 5.10 -6.59
C ASN A 130 13.42 4.39 -5.74
N MET A 131 13.38 4.49 -4.41
CA MET A 131 14.39 3.87 -3.54
C MET A 131 13.79 2.74 -2.71
N LEU A 132 14.06 1.51 -3.15
CA LEU A 132 13.59 0.29 -2.50
C LEU A 132 13.96 0.24 -1.01
N VAL A 133 15.21 0.55 -0.67
CA VAL A 133 15.71 0.50 0.72
C VAL A 133 15.00 1.51 1.61
N ALA A 134 14.83 2.75 1.13
CA ALA A 134 14.10 3.78 1.88
C ALA A 134 12.64 3.34 2.14
N ASN A 135 11.99 2.74 1.14
CA ASN A 135 10.64 2.21 1.30
C ASN A 135 10.58 1.01 2.25
N LEU A 136 11.57 0.10 2.22
CA LEU A 136 11.66 -1.01 3.17
C LEU A 136 11.76 -0.50 4.61
N LEU A 137 12.68 0.43 4.87
CA LEU A 137 12.86 1.03 6.19
C LEU A 137 11.59 1.78 6.64
N HIS A 138 10.99 2.56 5.74
CA HIS A 138 9.79 3.31 6.03
C HIS A 138 8.58 2.42 6.35
N PHE A 139 8.36 1.35 5.58
CA PHE A 139 7.14 0.54 5.69
C PHE A 139 7.28 -0.70 6.59
N ALA A 140 8.49 -1.09 6.99
CA ALA A 140 8.71 -2.23 7.90
C ALA A 140 7.92 -2.08 9.22
N LEU A 141 7.79 -0.84 9.72
CA LEU A 141 6.95 -0.52 10.88
C LEU A 141 5.52 -1.06 10.74
N TYR A 142 4.84 -0.77 9.63
CA TYR A 142 3.43 -1.16 9.46
C TYR A 142 3.28 -2.67 9.37
N TYR A 143 4.24 -3.36 8.78
CA TYR A 143 4.25 -4.82 8.69
C TYR A 143 4.43 -5.46 10.07
N ALA A 144 5.41 -4.97 10.84
CA ALA A 144 5.63 -5.38 12.22
C ALA A 144 4.41 -5.06 13.10
N TYR A 145 3.77 -3.90 12.89
CA TYR A 145 2.56 -3.51 13.61
C TYR A 145 1.38 -4.45 13.30
N GLY A 146 1.25 -4.92 12.05
CA GLY A 146 0.30 -5.95 11.67
C GLY A 146 0.51 -7.27 12.39
N ILE A 147 1.77 -7.71 12.48
CA ILE A 147 2.14 -8.93 13.23
C ILE A 147 1.84 -8.75 14.72
N PHE A 148 2.29 -7.64 15.32
CA PHE A 148 2.04 -7.34 16.73
C PHE A 148 0.54 -7.36 17.04
N TRP A 149 -0.26 -6.73 16.19
CA TRP A 149 -1.71 -6.74 16.32
C TRP A 149 -2.28 -8.16 16.28
N ALA A 150 -1.86 -8.97 15.31
CA ALA A 150 -2.31 -10.34 15.17
C ALA A 150 -1.94 -11.24 16.37
N VAL A 151 -0.74 -11.06 16.94
CA VAL A 151 -0.27 -11.75 18.14
C VAL A 151 -1.13 -11.39 19.35
N HIS A 152 -1.38 -10.09 19.58
CA HIS A 152 -2.11 -9.57 20.74
C HIS A 152 -3.61 -9.35 20.50
N ARG A 153 -4.15 -9.96 19.44
CA ARG A 153 -5.49 -9.66 18.94
C ARG A 153 -6.58 -9.71 20.00
N LYS A 154 -6.55 -10.72 20.90
CA LYS A 154 -7.60 -10.93 21.91
C LYS A 154 -7.75 -9.71 22.80
N ARG A 155 -6.63 -9.10 23.18
CA ARG A 155 -6.61 -7.89 24.02
C ARG A 155 -6.91 -6.65 23.18
N LEU A 156 -6.19 -6.45 22.07
CA LEU A 156 -6.31 -5.25 21.26
C LEU A 156 -7.70 -5.08 20.64
N GLU A 157 -8.25 -6.15 20.05
CA GLU A 157 -9.57 -6.13 19.40
C GLU A 157 -10.70 -5.91 20.42
N ALA A 158 -10.56 -6.44 21.64
CA ALA A 158 -11.54 -6.23 22.72
C ALA A 158 -11.55 -4.78 23.22
N GLU A 159 -10.39 -4.13 23.28
CA GLU A 159 -10.25 -2.73 23.71
C GLU A 159 -10.66 -1.75 22.60
N VAL A 160 -10.14 -1.91 21.39
CA VAL A 160 -10.29 -0.91 20.33
C VAL A 160 -11.73 -0.72 19.85
N ARG A 161 -12.59 -1.73 20.00
CA ARG A 161 -14.01 -1.65 19.62
C ARG A 161 -14.86 -0.85 20.61
N ARG A 162 -14.34 -0.52 21.79
CA ARG A 162 -15.05 0.24 22.82
C ARG A 162 -15.33 1.67 22.32
N PRO A 163 -16.53 2.24 22.60
CA PRO A 163 -16.91 3.53 22.01
C PRO A 163 -15.98 4.66 22.47
N ILE A 164 -15.60 4.65 23.75
CA ILE A 164 -14.65 5.62 24.29
C ILE A 164 -13.28 5.54 23.61
N VAL A 165 -12.78 4.34 23.31
CA VAL A 165 -11.49 4.16 22.64
C VAL A 165 -11.57 4.64 21.19
N LEU A 166 -12.67 4.36 20.49
CA LEU A 166 -12.91 4.88 19.13
C LEU A 166 -12.95 6.41 19.10
N LEU A 167 -13.65 7.02 20.07
CA LEU A 167 -13.70 8.47 20.21
C LEU A 167 -12.30 9.04 20.47
N LEU A 168 -11.54 8.45 21.41
CA LEU A 168 -10.16 8.88 21.69
C LEU A 168 -9.25 8.74 20.47
N LEU A 169 -9.35 7.65 19.70
CA LEU A 169 -8.60 7.48 18.46
C LEU A 169 -9.00 8.50 17.39
N ALA A 170 -10.29 8.82 17.26
CA ALA A 170 -10.77 9.85 16.34
C ALA A 170 -10.27 11.25 16.74
N LEU A 171 -10.33 11.59 18.04
CA LEU A 171 -9.80 12.84 18.57
C LEU A 171 -8.28 12.93 18.38
N LEU A 172 -7.55 11.85 18.65
CA LEU A 172 -6.10 11.79 18.44
C LEU A 172 -5.73 11.92 16.95
N LEU A 173 -6.52 11.31 16.06
CA LEU A 173 -6.34 11.45 14.61
C LEU A 173 -6.58 12.90 14.16
N ALA A 174 -7.62 13.54 14.66
CA ALA A 174 -7.94 14.94 14.39
C ALA A 174 -6.85 15.88 14.93
N ALA A 175 -6.39 15.66 16.17
CA ALA A 175 -5.30 16.43 16.77
C ALA A 175 -3.99 16.27 15.99
N ALA A 176 -3.63 15.05 15.58
CA ALA A 176 -2.47 14.81 14.74
C ALA A 176 -2.58 15.49 13.37
N ALA A 177 -3.79 15.51 12.77
CA ALA A 177 -4.02 16.21 11.51
C ALA A 177 -3.94 17.74 11.67
N ALA A 178 -4.50 18.30 12.75
CA ALA A 178 -4.42 19.72 13.07
C ALA A 178 -2.98 20.15 13.35
N LEU A 179 -2.22 19.37 14.11
CA LEU A 179 -0.80 19.62 14.37
C LEU A 179 0.02 19.57 13.06
N GLN A 180 -0.23 18.57 12.22
CA GLN A 180 0.41 18.48 10.91
C GLN A 180 0.11 19.71 10.03
N TYR A 181 -1.13 20.19 10.05
CA TYR A 181 -1.53 21.39 9.33
C TYR A 181 -0.84 22.64 9.89
N ALA A 182 -0.82 22.82 11.22
CA ALA A 182 -0.17 23.93 11.88
C ALA A 182 1.34 23.99 11.58
N ILE A 183 2.05 22.86 11.66
CA ILE A 183 3.47 22.78 11.30
C ILE A 183 3.68 23.01 9.80
N GLY A 184 2.75 22.57 8.96
CA GLY A 184 2.80 22.78 7.50
C GLY A 184 2.60 24.24 7.09
N MET A 185 1.76 24.98 7.82
CA MET A 185 1.50 26.42 7.63
C MET A 185 2.61 27.30 8.20
N ALA A 186 3.33 26.81 9.21
CA ALA A 186 4.28 27.63 9.97
C ALA A 186 5.43 28.20 9.12
N GLY A 187 5.74 27.67 7.93
CA GLY A 187 6.58 28.33 6.90
C GLY A 187 8.00 28.78 7.27
N ASP A 188 8.37 28.71 8.55
CA ASP A 188 9.49 29.45 9.11
C ASP A 188 10.75 28.55 9.15
N PRO A 189 11.90 29.00 8.61
CA PRO A 189 13.11 28.17 8.52
C PRO A 189 13.79 27.87 9.88
N GLY A 190 13.39 28.53 10.97
CA GLY A 190 14.29 28.79 12.11
C GLY A 190 14.46 27.71 13.18
N ALA A 191 13.41 27.15 13.78
CA ALA A 191 13.60 26.54 15.11
C ALA A 191 13.04 25.12 15.34
N LEU A 192 12.07 24.64 14.55
CA LEU A 192 11.38 23.36 14.83
C LEU A 192 11.55 22.26 13.77
N ARG A 193 12.33 22.51 12.71
CA ARG A 193 12.58 21.49 11.65
C ARG A 193 13.55 20.38 12.07
N LEU A 194 14.33 20.59 13.12
CA LEU A 194 15.36 19.66 13.58
C LEU A 194 14.78 18.41 14.30
N LEU A 195 13.51 18.45 14.72
CA LEU A 195 12.90 17.35 15.47
C LEU A 195 11.60 16.80 14.84
N LEU A 196 10.77 17.63 14.21
CA LEU A 196 9.49 17.20 13.62
C LEU A 196 9.12 18.05 12.39
N SER A 197 9.26 17.47 11.20
CA SER A 197 8.65 18.00 9.98
C SER A 197 7.16 17.61 9.90
N ALA A 198 6.35 18.40 9.19
CA ALA A 198 4.94 18.04 8.93
C ALA A 198 4.78 16.67 8.22
N ARG A 199 5.85 16.13 7.61
CA ARG A 199 5.87 14.80 6.99
C ARG A 199 5.98 13.68 8.02
N ASP A 200 6.58 13.96 9.18
CA ASP A 200 6.93 12.97 10.20
C ASP A 200 5.67 12.48 10.95
N ILE A 201 4.71 13.39 11.15
CA ILE A 201 3.42 13.10 11.80
C ILE A 201 2.55 12.14 10.96
N VAL A 202 2.79 12.06 9.64
CA VAL A 202 2.01 11.18 8.76
C VAL A 202 2.15 9.72 9.20
N VAL A 203 3.32 9.31 9.69
CA VAL A 203 3.56 7.92 10.10
C VAL A 203 2.66 7.54 11.27
N VAL A 204 2.67 8.38 12.32
CA VAL A 204 1.85 8.21 13.53
C VAL A 204 0.37 8.28 13.20
N ARG A 205 -0.05 9.26 12.39
CA ARG A 205 -1.44 9.40 11.93
C ARG A 205 -1.95 8.14 11.25
N LYS A 206 -1.09 7.45 10.49
CA LYS A 206 -1.45 6.19 9.82
C LYS A 206 -1.62 5.02 10.78
N LEU A 207 -0.81 4.93 11.83
CA LEU A 207 -1.00 3.92 12.89
C LEU A 207 -2.34 4.13 13.62
N ILE A 208 -2.66 5.38 13.97
CA ILE A 208 -3.93 5.75 14.60
C ILE A 208 -5.09 5.42 13.67
N LEU A 209 -4.99 5.78 12.39
CA LEU A 209 -6.00 5.47 11.39
C LEU A 209 -6.23 3.96 11.26
N ILE A 210 -5.17 3.14 11.23
CA ILE A 210 -5.28 1.69 11.18
C ILE A 210 -6.04 1.17 12.40
N ALA A 211 -5.66 1.61 13.61
CA ALA A 211 -6.34 1.19 14.84
C ALA A 211 -7.82 1.61 14.84
N LEU A 212 -8.12 2.84 14.43
CA LEU A 212 -9.48 3.37 14.33
C LEU A 212 -10.31 2.54 13.33
N LEU A 213 -9.79 2.30 12.13
CA LEU A 213 -10.48 1.50 11.12
C LEU A 213 -10.72 0.07 11.60
N MET A 214 -9.72 -0.57 12.22
CA MET A 214 -9.90 -1.90 12.81
C MET A 214 -11.01 -1.91 13.86
N GLY A 215 -11.05 -0.92 14.76
CA GLY A 215 -12.08 -0.84 15.78
C GLY A 215 -13.48 -0.56 15.23
N LEU A 216 -13.60 0.31 14.22
CA LEU A 216 -14.87 0.57 13.52
C LEU A 216 -15.38 -0.70 12.84
N LEU A 217 -14.52 -1.39 12.09
CA LEU A 217 -14.88 -2.63 11.41
C LEU A 217 -15.29 -3.72 12.41
N LEU A 218 -14.54 -3.91 13.50
CA LEU A 218 -14.87 -4.90 14.54
C LEU A 218 -16.18 -4.59 15.28
N ARG A 219 -16.53 -3.31 15.40
CA ARG A 219 -17.75 -2.88 16.08
C ARG A 219 -18.99 -3.00 15.19
N PHE A 220 -18.89 -2.55 13.95
CA PHE A 220 -20.03 -2.36 13.06
C PHE A 220 -20.17 -3.47 12.01
N CYS A 221 -19.09 -4.13 11.60
CA CYS A 221 -19.13 -5.22 10.62
C CYS A 221 -19.13 -6.57 11.33
N ARG A 222 -20.28 -6.98 11.84
CA ARG A 222 -20.47 -8.30 12.49
C ARG A 222 -20.63 -9.45 11.49
N GLN A 223 -21.04 -9.14 10.27
CA GLN A 223 -21.30 -10.11 9.21
C GLN A 223 -20.64 -9.64 7.90
N PRO A 224 -20.28 -10.60 7.01
CA PRO A 224 -19.80 -10.26 5.68
C PRO A 224 -20.88 -9.49 4.91
N ILE A 225 -20.49 -8.39 4.26
CA ILE A 225 -21.37 -7.57 3.43
C ILE A 225 -21.08 -7.95 1.98
N ALA A 226 -22.05 -8.55 1.28
CA ALA A 226 -21.81 -9.20 -0.01
C ALA A 226 -21.10 -8.32 -1.07
N PRO A 227 -21.49 -7.05 -1.29
CA PRO A 227 -20.76 -6.15 -2.19
C PRO A 227 -19.28 -5.94 -1.80
N LEU A 228 -19.00 -5.83 -0.50
CA LEU A 228 -17.63 -5.69 0.00
C LEU A 228 -16.83 -6.99 -0.13
N CYS A 229 -17.47 -8.15 0.02
CA CYS A 229 -16.84 -9.44 -0.25
C CYS A 229 -16.47 -9.59 -1.72
N ALA A 230 -17.37 -9.24 -2.64
CA ALA A 230 -17.09 -9.26 -4.08
C ALA A 230 -15.93 -8.31 -4.44
N LEU A 231 -15.93 -7.10 -3.87
CA LEU A 231 -14.84 -6.15 -4.08
C LEU A 231 -13.51 -6.65 -3.48
N ALA A 232 -13.55 -7.30 -2.32
CA ALA A 232 -12.38 -7.89 -1.68
C ALA A 232 -11.78 -9.02 -2.52
N GLU A 233 -12.60 -9.87 -3.15
CA GLU A 233 -12.16 -10.91 -4.07
C GLU A 233 -11.49 -10.34 -5.33
N LEU A 234 -11.99 -9.20 -5.82
CA LEU A 234 -11.41 -8.51 -6.97
C LEU A 234 -10.22 -7.61 -6.61
N SER A 235 -10.01 -7.31 -5.33
CA SER A 235 -9.05 -6.30 -4.87
C SER A 235 -7.62 -6.55 -5.33
N PHE A 236 -7.22 -7.83 -5.43
CA PHE A 236 -5.90 -8.20 -5.93
C PHE A 236 -5.72 -7.85 -7.41
N GLY A 237 -6.71 -8.14 -8.26
CA GLY A 237 -6.66 -7.75 -9.66
C GLY A 237 -6.86 -6.24 -9.87
N LEU A 238 -7.70 -5.61 -9.05
CA LEU A 238 -7.92 -4.16 -9.09
C LEU A 238 -6.62 -3.41 -8.82
N PHE A 239 -5.78 -3.91 -7.91
CA PHE A 239 -4.45 -3.34 -7.64
C PHE A 239 -3.59 -3.24 -8.92
N PHE A 240 -3.66 -4.19 -9.83
CA PHE A 240 -2.89 -4.16 -11.08
C PHE A 240 -3.56 -3.34 -12.19
N VAL A 241 -4.88 -3.48 -12.34
CA VAL A 241 -5.61 -2.94 -13.51
C VAL A 241 -5.99 -1.46 -13.35
N HIS A 242 -6.16 -0.95 -12.12
CA HIS A 242 -6.65 0.42 -11.93
C HIS A 242 -5.72 1.49 -12.52
N GLN A 243 -4.41 1.29 -12.47
CA GLN A 243 -3.45 2.28 -12.95
C GLN A 243 -3.48 2.47 -14.48
N PRO A 244 -3.34 1.43 -15.33
CA PRO A 244 -3.46 1.60 -16.77
C PRO A 244 -4.83 2.13 -17.19
N VAL A 245 -5.92 1.72 -16.52
CA VAL A 245 -7.27 2.27 -16.77
C VAL A 245 -7.33 3.76 -16.48
N MET A 246 -6.86 4.18 -15.30
CA MET A 246 -6.83 5.60 -14.90
C MET A 246 -6.00 6.43 -15.89
N LEU A 247 -4.82 5.97 -16.28
CA LEU A 247 -3.94 6.66 -17.23
C LEU A 247 -4.58 6.77 -18.62
N GLY A 248 -5.24 5.70 -19.08
CA GLY A 248 -6.01 5.70 -20.32
C GLY A 248 -7.15 6.72 -20.28
N LEU A 249 -7.91 6.78 -19.19
CA LEU A 249 -8.97 7.78 -18.99
C LEU A 249 -8.43 9.21 -18.99
N VAL A 250 -7.33 9.47 -18.30
CA VAL A 250 -6.68 10.80 -18.28
C VAL A 250 -6.21 11.19 -19.67
N ARG A 251 -5.63 10.26 -20.43
CA ARG A 251 -5.19 10.50 -21.81
C ARG A 251 -6.39 10.78 -22.72
N ALA A 252 -7.46 10.00 -22.62
CA ALA A 252 -8.70 10.22 -23.36
C ALA A 252 -9.31 11.59 -23.06
N ALA A 253 -9.44 11.95 -21.77
CA ALA A 253 -9.96 13.26 -21.35
C ALA A 253 -9.16 14.43 -21.95
N ARG A 254 -7.82 14.30 -22.03
CA ARG A 254 -6.97 15.30 -22.69
C ARG A 254 -7.22 15.38 -24.20
N VAL A 255 -7.33 14.24 -24.89
CA VAL A 255 -7.61 14.19 -26.33
C VAL A 255 -8.97 14.80 -26.67
N PHE A 256 -9.99 14.53 -25.86
CA PHE A 256 -11.34 15.09 -26.04
C PHE A 256 -11.49 16.51 -25.48
N GLY A 257 -10.42 17.13 -24.98
CA GLY A 257 -10.45 18.51 -24.48
C GLY A 257 -11.36 18.72 -23.27
N TYR A 258 -11.59 17.69 -22.44
CA TYR A 258 -12.45 17.79 -21.27
C TYR A 258 -11.88 18.78 -20.24
N ARG A 259 -12.67 19.79 -19.88
CA ARG A 259 -12.33 20.85 -18.91
C ARG A 259 -13.42 20.96 -17.84
N GLY A 260 -13.61 19.90 -17.07
CA GLY A 260 -14.53 19.91 -15.93
C GLY A 260 -13.95 20.62 -14.71
N GLU A 261 -14.83 20.95 -13.76
CA GLU A 261 -14.42 21.45 -12.43
C GLU A 261 -13.52 20.43 -11.70
N PRO A 262 -12.51 20.87 -10.93
CA PRO A 262 -11.50 19.95 -10.36
C PRO A 262 -12.08 18.83 -9.49
N TRP A 263 -13.09 19.14 -8.66
CA TRP A 263 -13.67 18.18 -7.73
C TRP A 263 -14.58 17.16 -8.43
N SER A 264 -15.43 17.60 -9.36
CA SER A 264 -16.35 16.74 -10.10
C SER A 264 -15.59 15.85 -11.07
N SER A 265 -14.56 16.39 -11.73
CA SER A 265 -13.65 15.64 -12.60
C SER A 265 -12.90 14.55 -11.83
N THR A 266 -12.44 14.86 -10.60
CA THR A 266 -11.75 13.88 -9.75
C THR A 266 -12.67 12.76 -9.29
N LEU A 267 -13.89 13.09 -8.87
CA LEU A 267 -14.91 12.11 -8.48
C LEU A 267 -15.28 11.22 -9.68
N LEU A 268 -15.55 11.83 -10.84
CA LEU A 268 -15.87 11.10 -12.07
C LEU A 268 -14.74 10.18 -12.49
N LEU A 269 -13.49 10.65 -12.49
CA LEU A 269 -12.32 9.84 -12.79
C LEU A 269 -12.20 8.65 -11.83
N TRP A 270 -12.45 8.86 -10.53
CA TRP A 270 -12.41 7.78 -9.54
C TRP A 270 -13.49 6.73 -9.81
N VAL A 271 -14.74 7.16 -10.02
CA VAL A 271 -15.87 6.26 -10.32
C VAL A 271 -15.61 5.46 -11.60
N LEU A 272 -15.21 6.14 -12.68
CA LEU A 272 -14.91 5.50 -13.97
C LEU A 272 -13.72 4.54 -13.87
N THR A 273 -12.67 4.92 -13.14
CA THR A 273 -11.50 4.05 -12.93
C THR A 273 -11.93 2.76 -12.24
N VAL A 274 -12.70 2.84 -11.15
CA VAL A 274 -13.17 1.64 -10.42
C VAL A 274 -14.10 0.80 -11.30
N ALA A 275 -15.11 1.43 -11.93
CA ALA A 275 -16.09 0.72 -12.74
C ALA A 275 -15.45 0.01 -13.94
N LEU A 276 -14.59 0.70 -14.70
CA LEU A 276 -13.90 0.11 -15.85
C LEU A 276 -12.87 -0.94 -15.43
N SER A 277 -12.20 -0.77 -14.29
CA SER A 277 -11.29 -1.80 -13.78
C SER A 277 -12.04 -3.07 -13.41
N ILE A 278 -13.20 -2.96 -12.75
CA ILE A 278 -14.06 -4.11 -12.48
C ILE A 278 -14.50 -4.76 -13.79
N ALA A 279 -14.95 -3.98 -14.78
CA ALA A 279 -15.35 -4.48 -16.08
C ALA A 279 -14.22 -5.25 -16.79
N VAL A 280 -13.00 -4.70 -16.81
CA VAL A 280 -11.80 -5.35 -17.39
C VAL A 280 -11.51 -6.67 -16.69
N LEU A 281 -11.62 -6.75 -15.36
CA LEU A 281 -11.39 -7.98 -14.62
C LEU A 281 -12.47 -9.04 -14.89
N LEU A 282 -13.74 -8.63 -14.95
CA LEU A 282 -14.85 -9.55 -15.24
C LEU A 282 -14.79 -10.08 -16.67
N LEU A 283 -14.51 -9.21 -17.65
CA LEU A 283 -14.29 -9.60 -19.04
C LEU A 283 -13.04 -10.48 -19.18
N GLY A 284 -11.95 -10.12 -18.50
CA GLY A 284 -10.72 -10.90 -18.48
C GLY A 284 -10.94 -12.31 -17.94
N ARG A 285 -11.73 -12.46 -16.87
CA ARG A 285 -12.13 -13.78 -16.35
C ARG A 285 -12.90 -14.60 -17.37
N GLY A 286 -13.85 -13.98 -18.07
CA GLY A 286 -14.65 -14.64 -19.11
C GLY A 286 -13.82 -15.08 -20.32
N LEU A 287 -12.90 -14.23 -20.79
CA LEU A 287 -12.13 -14.46 -22.02
C LEU A 287 -10.89 -15.33 -21.81
N LEU A 288 -10.18 -15.15 -20.70
CA LEU A 288 -8.87 -15.78 -20.46
C LEU A 288 -8.96 -17.02 -19.55
N GLY A 289 -10.12 -17.27 -18.91
CA GLY A 289 -10.35 -18.38 -18.02
C GLY A 289 -9.26 -18.51 -16.94
N ARG A 290 -8.57 -19.66 -16.89
CA ARG A 290 -7.48 -19.91 -15.92
C ARG A 290 -6.28 -18.95 -16.06
N ARG A 291 -6.08 -18.33 -17.24
CA ARG A 291 -4.98 -17.38 -17.49
C ARG A 291 -5.27 -15.99 -16.91
N ALA A 292 -6.53 -15.65 -16.65
CA ALA A 292 -6.90 -14.38 -15.99
C ALA A 292 -6.20 -14.22 -14.64
N ARG A 293 -6.10 -15.31 -13.88
CA ARG A 293 -5.44 -15.32 -12.57
C ARG A 293 -3.94 -15.04 -12.67
N LEU A 294 -3.31 -15.51 -13.74
CA LEU A 294 -1.88 -15.31 -14.00
C LEU A 294 -1.58 -13.89 -14.52
N LEU A 295 -2.42 -13.35 -15.41
CA LEU A 295 -2.13 -12.08 -16.08
C LEU A 295 -2.71 -10.86 -15.36
N LEU A 296 -3.88 -11.02 -14.74
CA LEU A 296 -4.64 -9.93 -14.14
C LEU A 296 -4.77 -10.07 -12.62
N GLY A 297 -4.37 -11.20 -12.04
CA GLY A 297 -4.59 -11.46 -10.61
C GLY A 297 -6.06 -11.69 -10.24
N ALA A 298 -6.94 -12.01 -11.21
CA ALA A 298 -8.36 -12.22 -10.97
C ALA A 298 -8.84 -13.60 -11.42
#